data_AF-A0A3B9ZMR3-F1
#
_entry.id   AF-A0A3B9ZMR3-F1
#
_cell.length_a   1.000
_cell.length_b   1.000
_cell.length_c   1.000
_cell.angle_alpha   90.00
_cell.angle_beta   90.00
_cell.angle_gamma   90.00
#
_symmetry.space_group_name_H-M   'P 1'
#
loop_
_entity.id
_entity.type
_entity.pdbx_description
1 polymer ?
#
loop_
_entity_poly.entity_id
_entity_poly.type
_entity_poly.pdbx_seq_one_letter_code
_entity_poly.pdbx_strand_id
1 'polypeptide(L)' 'MNYLAHIYLSGDSEEITVGNFIGDFVKGNRHQEFPEQVAFGILLHRRIDSFTDQHALVRECIQLLRPGYG' A
#
# COMPACT_ATOMS: atom_id res chain seq x y z
N MET A 1 -2.37 7.36 -0.23
CA MET A 1 -1.67 6.42 -1.12
C MET A 1 -0.38 6.99 -1.68
N ASN A 2 0.71 6.25 -1.54
CA ASN A 2 2.01 6.57 -2.14
C ASN A 2 2.28 5.65 -3.33
N TYR A 3 1.71 5.96 -4.50
CA TYR A 3 1.77 5.07 -5.68
C TYR A 3 3.19 4.64 -6.07
N LEU A 4 4.17 5.53 -5.95
CA LEU A 4 5.56 5.22 -6.27
C LEU A 4 6.10 4.11 -5.38
N ALA A 5 5.86 4.18 -4.07
CA ALA A 5 6.29 3.15 -3.13
C ALA A 5 5.66 1.79 -3.44
N HIS A 6 4.36 1.75 -3.74
CA HIS A 6 3.67 0.49 -4.07
C HIS A 6 4.18 -0.13 -5.36
N ILE A 7 4.45 0.67 -6.39
CA ILE A 7 5.01 0.15 -7.64
C ILE A 7 6.44 -0.34 -7.41
N TYR A 8 7.28 0.47 -6.77
CA TYR A 8 8.69 0.13 -6.56
C TYR A 8 8.88 -1.10 -5.67
N LEU A 9 8.09 -1.24 -4.60
CA LEU A 9 8.17 -2.37 -3.67
C LEU A 9 7.52 -3.65 -4.20
N SER A 10 6.93 -3.63 -5.41
CA SER A 10 6.36 -4.82 -6.04
C SER A 10 7.39 -5.70 -6.77
N GLY A 11 8.64 -5.23 -6.91
CA GLY A 11 9.69 -5.95 -7.62
C GLY A 11 9.39 -6.06 -9.12
N ASP A 12 9.76 -7.19 -9.73
CA ASP A 12 9.67 -7.40 -11.18
C ASP A 12 8.35 -8.05 -11.65
N SER A 13 7.43 -8.39 -10.73
CA SER A 13 6.16 -9.02 -11.09
C SER A 13 5.09 -7.98 -11.44
N GLU A 14 4.62 -8.03 -12.68
CA GLU A 14 3.49 -7.20 -13.14
C GLU A 14 2.21 -7.51 -12.36
N GLU A 15 1.94 -8.77 -12.04
CA GLU A 15 0.74 -9.18 -11.30
C GLU A 15 0.76 -8.66 -9.86
N ILE A 16 1.91 -8.73 -9.18
CA ILE A 16 2.09 -8.13 -7.85
C ILE A 16 1.93 -6.61 -7.93
N THR A 17 2.52 -5.98 -8.95
CA THR A 17 2.43 -4.53 -9.18
C THR A 17 0.98 -4.10 -9.36
N VAL A 18 0.21 -4.81 -10.19
CA VAL A 18 -1.23 -4.55 -10.37
C VAL A 18 -1.98 -4.72 -9.06
N GLY A 19 -1.75 -5.82 -8.34
CA GLY A 19 -2.39 -6.06 -7.04
C GLY A 19 -2.08 -4.98 -6.01
N ASN A 20 -0.82 -4.56 -5.92
CA ASN A 20 -0.35 -3.54 -4.98
C ASN A 20 -0.88 -2.15 -5.34
N PHE A 21 -1.11 -1.89 -6.63
CA PHE A 21 -1.71 -0.66 -7.13
C PHE A 21 -3.22 -0.56 -6.82
N ILE A 22 -3.96 -1.67 -6.96
CA ILE A 22 -5.44 -1.67 -6.78
C ILE A 22 -5.89 -1.95 -5.34
N GLY A 23 -4.97 -2.15 -4.39
CA GLY A 23 -5.26 -2.66 -3.05
C GLY A 23 -6.38 -1.94 -2.29
N ASP A 24 -6.44 -0.62 -2.41
CA ASP A 24 -7.47 0.25 -1.80
C ASP A 24 -8.89 -0.08 -2.27
N PHE A 25 -9.03 -0.51 -3.52
CA PHE A 25 -10.33 -0.81 -4.13
C PHE A 25 -10.82 -2.20 -3.74
N VAL A 26 -9.94 -3.06 -3.21
CA VAL A 26 -10.27 -4.43 -2.80
C VAL A 26 -10.50 -4.50 -1.31
N LYS A 27 -11.77 -4.52 -0.90
CA LYS A 27 -12.18 -4.54 0.51
C LYS A 27 -12.19 -5.95 1.11
N GLY A 28 -11.74 -6.06 2.36
CA GLY A 28 -11.84 -7.29 3.15
C GLY A 28 -11.17 -8.50 2.49
N ASN A 29 -11.89 -9.62 2.44
CA ASN A 29 -11.36 -10.90 1.94
C ASN A 29 -11.48 -11.10 0.43
N ARG A 30 -11.97 -10.08 -0.31
CA ARG A 30 -12.19 -10.16 -1.77
C ARG A 30 -10.90 -10.34 -2.58
N HIS A 31 -9.73 -10.14 -1.98
CA HIS A 31 -8.44 -10.48 -2.59
C HIS A 31 -8.36 -11.97 -2.97
N GLN A 32 -9.13 -12.84 -2.33
CA GLN A 32 -9.22 -14.28 -2.65
C GLN A 32 -9.91 -14.57 -3.99
N GLU A 33 -10.62 -13.58 -4.58
CA GLU A 33 -11.25 -13.69 -5.90
C GLU A 33 -10.22 -13.49 -7.05
N PHE A 34 -8.98 -13.10 -6.73
CA PHE A 34 -7.94 -12.77 -7.69
C PHE A 34 -6.91 -13.90 -7.85
N PRO A 35 -6.15 -13.92 -8.97
CA PRO A 35 -4.97 -14.78 -9.10
C PRO A 35 -3.99 -14.59 -7.95
N GLU A 36 -3.26 -15.65 -7.59
CA GLU A 36 -2.43 -15.70 -6.38
C GLU A 36 -1.46 -14.52 -6.25
N GLN A 37 -0.76 -14.14 -7.33
CA GLN A 37 0.18 -13.03 -7.30
C GLN A 37 -0.50 -11.66 -7.16
N VAL A 38 -1.68 -11.49 -7.78
CA VAL A 38 -2.47 -10.25 -7.64
C VAL A 38 -3.02 -10.15 -6.22
N ALA A 39 -3.52 -11.26 -5.67
CA ALA A 39 -3.97 -11.35 -4.28
C ALA A 39 -2.82 -11.01 -3.31
N PHE A 40 -1.62 -11.54 -3.58
CA PHE A 40 -0.42 -11.19 -2.84
C PHE A 40 -0.09 -9.69 -2.92
N GLY A 41 -0.15 -9.09 -4.12
CA GLY A 41 0.03 -7.64 -4.29
C GLY A 41 -0.96 -6.82 -3.46
N ILE A 42 -2.24 -7.21 -3.44
CA ILE A 42 -3.28 -6.55 -2.63
C ILE A 42 -2.95 -6.64 -1.13
N LEU A 43 -2.45 -7.77 -0.67
CA LEU A 43 -2.03 -7.93 0.73
C LEU A 43 -0.75 -7.14 1.03
N LEU A 44 0.18 -7.07 0.08
CA LEU A 44 1.41 -6.30 0.18
C LEU A 44 1.11 -4.80 0.33
N HIS A 45 0.18 -4.25 -0.45
CA HIS A 45 -0.31 -2.89 -0.31
C HIS A 45 -0.71 -2.57 1.13
N ARG A 46 -1.61 -3.39 1.70
CA ARG A 46 -2.10 -3.22 3.07
C ARG A 46 -0.97 -3.27 4.09
N ARG A 47 0.03 -4.11 3.85
CA ARG A 47 1.19 -4.24 4.73
C ARG A 47 2.09 -3.01 4.66
N ILE A 48 2.31 -2.45 3.48
CA ILE A 48 3.08 -1.21 3.29
C ILE A 48 2.39 -0.07 4.02
N ASP A 49 1.10 0.16 3.77
CA ASP A 49 0.35 1.25 4.40
C ASP A 49 0.32 1.11 5.92
N SER A 50 -0.01 -0.09 6.40
CA SER A 50 -0.03 -0.39 7.85
C SER A 50 1.32 -0.13 8.51
N PHE A 51 2.43 -0.49 7.84
CA PHE A 51 3.76 -0.21 8.34
C PHE A 51 4.06 1.29 8.37
N THR A 52 3.80 2.02 7.29
CA THR A 52 4.10 3.45 7.21
C THR A 52 3.24 4.29 8.15
N ASP A 53 1.94 3.99 8.24
CA ASP A 53 0.98 4.73 9.06
C ASP A 53 1.26 4.57 10.56
N GLN A 54 1.80 3.41 10.96
CA GLN A 54 2.16 3.13 12.35
C GLN A 54 3.58 3.58 12.71
N HIS A 55 4.43 3.86 11.72
CA HIS A 55 5.84 4.20 11.97
C HIS A 55 5.97 5.55 12.68
N ALA A 56 6.64 5.57 13.84
CA ALA A 56 6.76 6.77 14.68
C ALA A 56 7.31 7.98 13.93
N LEU A 57 8.38 7.80 13.14
CA LEU A 57 8.96 8.87 12.34
C LEU A 57 8.01 9.43 11.28
N VAL A 58 7.19 8.58 10.64
CA VAL A 58 6.22 9.04 9.64
C VAL A 58 5.15 9.89 10.31
N ARG A 59 4.67 9.46 11.49
CA ARG A 59 3.69 10.21 12.28
C ARG A 59 4.23 11.57 12.74
N GLU A 60 5.48 11.62 13.18
CA GLU A 60 6.17 12.86 13.54
C GLU A 60 6.27 13.81 12.33
N CYS A 61 6.72 13.31 11.17
CA CYS A 61 6.77 14.09 9.94
C CYS A 61 5.40 14.65 9.54
N ILE A 62 4.34 13.85 9.62
CA ILE A 62 2.97 14.30 9.31
C ILE A 62 2.54 15.42 10.28
N GLN A 63 2.84 15.30 11.58
CA GLN A 63 2.50 16.32 12.57
C GLN A 63 3.18 17.66 12.28
N LEU A 64 4.43 17.65 11.82
CA LEU A 64 5.15 18.86 11.42
C LEU A 64 4.50 19.57 10.22
N LEU A 65 3.90 18.81 9.30
CA LEU A 65 3.30 19.33 8.08
C LEU A 65 1.84 19.82 8.26
N ARG A 66 1.11 19.28 9.25
CA ARG A 66 -0.30 19.63 9.50
C ARG A 66 -0.60 21.13 9.62
N PRO A 67 0.19 21.97 10.30
CA PRO A 67 -0.14 23.39 10.46
C PRO A 67 -0.21 24.20 9.16
N GLY A 68 0.46 23.76 8.10
CA GLY A 68 0.50 24.46 6.80
C GLY A 68 -0.27 23.78 5.68
N TYR A 69 -0.64 22.52 5.85
CA TYR A 69 -1.15 21.66 4.75
C TYR A 69 -2.24 20.68 5.20
N GLY A 70 -2.75 20.81 6.43
CA GLY A 70 -3.74 19.92 7.05
C GLY A 70 -5.17 20.43 7.00
#